data_AF-A0A7S0EAJ3-F1
#
_entry.id   AF-A0A7S0EAJ3-F1
#
_cell.length_a   1.000
_cell.length_b   1.000
_cell.length_c   1.000
_cell.angle_alpha   90.00
_cell.angle_beta   90.00
_cell.angle_gamma   90.00
#
_symmetry.space_group_name_H-M   'P 1'
#
loop_
_entity.id
_entity.type
_entity.pdbx_description
1 polymer ?
#
loop_
_entity_poly.entity_id
_entity_poly.type
_entity_poly.pdbx_seq_one_letter_code
_entity_poly.pdbx_strand_id
1 'polypeptide(L)'
;MIKNCIDPKQKDVTVRTFDLEALAAGADEDVLNMYTSTVELLDALCTGDNHASRVMITGGMYRFADFNTILQCICNERLPYKLRTLYSRLMNHLYFKQLFINGETNLKTVFTIEDLAS
;
A
#
# COMPACT_ATOMS: atom_id res chain seq x y z
N MET A 1 3.15 -46.95 -7.34
CA MET A 1 2.16 -46.20 -8.12
C MET A 1 1.23 -45.48 -7.16
N ILE A 2 1.50 -44.20 -6.89
CA ILE A 2 0.61 -43.37 -6.06
C ILE A 2 -0.33 -42.65 -7.02
N LYS A 3 -1.63 -42.94 -6.92
CA LYS A 3 -2.68 -42.29 -7.70
C LYS A 3 -2.81 -40.84 -7.21
N ASN A 4 -2.47 -39.88 -8.06
CA ASN A 4 -2.81 -38.48 -7.87
C ASN A 4 -4.34 -38.34 -7.93
N CYS A 5 -4.97 -38.25 -6.77
CA CYS A 5 -6.36 -37.81 -6.66
C CYS A 5 -6.40 -36.28 -6.78
N ILE A 6 -6.32 -35.78 -8.02
CA ILE A 6 -6.71 -34.39 -8.32
C ILE A 6 -8.24 -34.39 -8.35
N ASP A 7 -8.85 -33.81 -7.32
CA ASP A 7 -10.29 -33.58 -7.26
C ASP A 7 -10.68 -32.67 -8.44
N PRO A 8 -11.55 -33.10 -9.38
CA PRO A 8 -11.86 -32.36 -10.61
C PRO A 8 -12.78 -31.15 -10.37
N LYS A 9 -13.05 -30.77 -9.12
CA LYS A 9 -13.75 -29.53 -8.76
C LYS A 9 -12.82 -28.32 -8.74
N GLN A 10 -11.94 -28.22 -9.74
CA GLN A 10 -11.21 -26.98 -10.00
C GLN A 10 -12.25 -25.96 -10.49
N LYS A 11 -12.88 -25.26 -9.54
CA LYS A 11 -13.75 -24.11 -9.79
C LYS A 11 -13.01 -23.21 -10.77
N ASP A 12 -13.65 -22.91 -11.90
CA ASP A 12 -13.22 -21.81 -12.75
C ASP A 12 -13.08 -20.56 -11.87
N VAL A 13 -11.84 -20.19 -11.57
CA VAL A 13 -11.53 -18.98 -10.84
C VAL A 13 -11.83 -17.84 -11.80
N THR A 14 -13.06 -17.31 -11.72
CA THR A 14 -13.43 -16.11 -12.46
C THR A 14 -12.67 -14.93 -11.87
N VAL A 15 -11.61 -14.51 -12.57
CA VAL A 15 -10.85 -13.31 -12.21
C VAL A 15 -11.74 -12.11 -12.47
N ARG A 16 -12.13 -11.41 -11.41
CA ARG A 16 -12.84 -10.13 -11.50
C ARG A 16 -11.82 -9.01 -11.33
N THR A 17 -11.74 -8.13 -12.32
CA THR A 17 -10.95 -6.91 -12.25
C THR A 17 -11.85 -5.79 -11.77
N PHE A 18 -11.42 -5.08 -10.73
CA PHE A 18 -12.14 -3.93 -10.19
C PHE A 18 -11.36 -2.65 -10.46
N ASP A 19 -12.06 -1.62 -10.92
CA ASP A 19 -11.51 -0.28 -11.03
C ASP A 19 -11.61 0.41 -9.67
N LEU A 20 -10.45 0.81 -9.12
CA LEU A 20 -10.36 1.42 -7.80
C LEU A 20 -11.09 2.78 -7.73
N GLU A 21 -11.14 3.54 -8.83
CA GLU A 21 -11.90 4.78 -8.90
C GLU A 21 -13.41 4.51 -8.91
N ALA A 22 -13.85 3.48 -9.64
CA ALA A 22 -15.26 3.09 -9.63
C ALA A 22 -15.70 2.60 -8.24
N LEU A 23 -14.86 1.83 -7.55
CA LEU A 23 -15.08 1.43 -6.16
C LEU A 23 -15.16 2.67 -5.25
N ALA A 24 -14.23 3.62 -5.39
CA ALA A 24 -14.25 4.88 -4.64
C ALA A 24 -15.49 5.74 -4.91
N ALA A 25 -16.06 5.66 -6.12
CA ALA A 25 -17.31 6.31 -6.50
C ALA A 25 -18.57 5.58 -5.99
N GLY A 26 -18.42 4.46 -5.27
CA GLY A 26 -19.53 3.72 -4.67
C GLY A 26 -20.04 2.54 -5.48
N ALA A 27 -19.27 2.01 -6.44
CA ALA A 27 -19.68 0.83 -7.20
C ALA A 27 -19.84 -0.43 -6.32
N ASP A 28 -18.96 -0.61 -5.33
CA ASP A 28 -19.02 -1.70 -4.36
C ASP A 28 -18.22 -1.32 -3.10
N GLU A 29 -18.93 -0.93 -2.04
CA GLU A 29 -18.32 -0.43 -0.80
C GLU A 29 -17.61 -1.56 -0.02
N ASP A 30 -18.12 -2.79 -0.07
CA ASP A 30 -17.53 -3.93 0.63
C ASP A 30 -16.18 -4.31 0.03
N VAL A 31 -16.08 -4.31 -1.30
CA VAL A 31 -14.81 -4.55 -2.00
C VAL A 31 -13.81 -3.43 -1.71
N LEU A 32 -14.26 -2.17 -1.68
CA LEU A 32 -13.40 -1.04 -1.31
C LEU A 32 -12.88 -1.15 0.13
N ASN A 33 -13.75 -1.55 1.07
CA ASN A 33 -13.40 -1.74 2.48
C ASN A 33 -12.41 -2.89 2.67
N MET A 34 -12.64 -4.02 1.98
CA MET A 34 -11.70 -5.15 1.94
C MET A 34 -10.34 -4.72 1.38
N TYR A 35 -10.33 -3.98 0.27
CA TYR A 35 -9.11 -3.47 -0.34
C TYR A 35 -8.36 -2.51 0.60
N THR A 36 -9.07 -1.57 1.21
CA THR A 36 -8.51 -0.63 2.18
C THR A 36 -7.90 -1.36 3.37
N SER A 37 -8.58 -2.38 3.90
CA SER A 37 -8.07 -3.21 5.01
C SER A 37 -6.81 -3.99 4.63
N THR A 38 -6.68 -4.39 3.37
CA THR A 38 -5.46 -5.03 2.83
C THR A 38 -4.29 -4.05 2.85
N VAL A 39 -4.50 -2.80 2.41
CA VAL A 39 -3.47 -1.76 2.44
C VAL A 39 -3.06 -1.44 3.89
N GLU A 40 -4.02 -1.35 4.82
CA GLU A 40 -3.76 -1.16 6.25
C GLU A 40 -2.90 -2.29 6.84
N LEU A 41 -3.19 -3.55 6.48
CA LEU A 41 -2.38 -4.69 6.91
C LEU A 41 -0.95 -4.61 6.38
N LEU A 42 -0.77 -4.25 5.10
CA LEU A 42 0.56 -4.13 4.49
C LEU A 42 1.38 -3.02 5.15
N ASP A 43 0.74 -1.88 5.43
CA ASP A 43 1.35 -0.78 6.17
C ASP A 43 1.75 -1.22 7.59
N ALA A 44 0.86 -1.91 8.31
CA ALA A 44 1.14 -2.47 9.64
C ALA A 44 2.33 -3.44 9.61
N LEU A 45 2.42 -4.34 8.62
CA LEU A 45 3.52 -5.28 8.44
C LEU A 45 4.87 -4.59 8.17
N CYS A 46 4.87 -3.38 7.61
CA CYS A 46 6.07 -2.60 7.36
C CYS A 46 6.42 -1.64 8.52
N THR A 47 5.63 -1.64 9.58
CA THR A 47 5.90 -0.85 10.78
C THR A 47 7.12 -1.41 11.51
N GLY A 48 7.85 -0.56 12.25
CA GLY A 48 9.08 -0.98 12.92
C GLY A 48 10.24 -1.25 11.96
N ASP A 49 11.11 -2.21 12.30
CA ASP A 49 12.28 -2.64 11.53
C ASP A 49 12.07 -3.99 10.83
N ASN A 50 10.91 -4.15 10.19
CA ASN A 50 10.59 -5.39 9.48
C ASN A 50 11.09 -5.32 8.03
N HIS A 51 12.38 -5.55 7.82
CA HIS A 51 12.98 -5.55 6.49
C HIS A 51 12.40 -6.65 5.58
N ALA A 52 12.14 -7.85 6.13
CA ALA A 52 11.61 -8.99 5.37
C ALA A 52 10.26 -8.66 4.72
N SER A 53 9.32 -8.06 5.46
CA SER A 53 8.02 -7.65 4.91
C SER A 53 8.16 -6.66 3.75
N ARG A 54 9.06 -5.67 3.88
CA ARG A 54 9.29 -4.67 2.81
C ARG A 54 9.79 -5.33 1.54
N VAL A 55 10.77 -6.23 1.64
CA VAL A 55 11.33 -6.96 0.49
C VAL A 55 10.25 -7.83 -0.16
N MET A 56 9.42 -8.51 0.64
CA MET A 56 8.31 -9.30 0.10
C MET A 56 7.30 -8.45 -0.67
N ILE A 57 7.02 -7.22 -0.20
CA ILE A 57 6.04 -6.31 -0.80
C ILE A 57 6.59 -5.62 -2.05
N THR A 58 7.86 -5.18 -2.07
CA THR A 58 8.45 -4.42 -3.19
C THR A 58 9.06 -5.29 -4.29
N GLY A 59 9.62 -6.45 -3.96
CA GLY A 59 10.44 -7.23 -4.90
C GLY A 59 10.24 -8.75 -4.86
N GLY A 60 9.39 -9.26 -3.97
CA GLY A 60 9.15 -10.69 -3.78
C GLY A 60 8.02 -11.28 -4.63
N MET A 61 7.64 -12.51 -4.29
CA MET A 61 6.57 -13.31 -4.93
C MET A 61 5.18 -12.65 -4.92
N TYR A 62 4.95 -11.68 -4.03
CA TYR A 62 3.62 -11.10 -3.78
C TYR A 62 3.43 -9.70 -4.38
N ARG A 63 4.47 -9.12 -5.01
CA ARG A 63 4.59 -7.74 -5.52
C ARG A 63 3.26 -6.98 -5.54
N PHE A 64 2.98 -6.26 -4.45
CA PHE A 64 1.68 -5.64 -4.22
C PHE A 64 1.39 -4.52 -5.24
N ALA A 65 2.33 -3.59 -5.37
CA ALA A 65 2.30 -2.50 -6.33
C ALA A 65 3.71 -1.93 -6.49
N ASP A 66 4.05 -1.45 -7.69
CA ASP A 66 5.31 -0.74 -7.88
C ASP A 66 5.24 0.71 -7.40
N PHE A 67 6.40 1.36 -7.35
CA PHE A 67 6.54 2.75 -6.91
C PHE A 67 5.60 3.71 -7.66
N ASN A 68 5.52 3.59 -8.99
CA ASN A 68 4.72 4.48 -9.82
C ASN A 68 3.23 4.30 -9.56
N THR A 69 2.78 3.06 -9.39
CA THR A 69 1.39 2.72 -9.07
C THR A 69 0.99 3.31 -7.72
N ILE A 70 1.85 3.18 -6.70
CA ILE A 70 1.60 3.76 -5.38
C ILE A 70 1.55 5.29 -5.47
N LEU A 71 2.48 5.91 -6.19
CA LEU A 71 2.49 7.36 -6.40
C LEU A 71 1.24 7.86 -7.13
N GLN A 72 0.78 7.15 -8.15
CA GLN A 72 -0.48 7.46 -8.84
C GLN A 72 -1.66 7.41 -7.88
N CYS A 73 -1.75 6.39 -7.02
CA CYS A 73 -2.81 6.32 -6.01
C CYS A 73 -2.75 7.49 -5.01
N ILE A 74 -1.56 7.93 -4.61
CA ILE A 74 -1.41 9.10 -3.71
C ILE A 74 -1.92 10.38 -4.38
N CYS A 75 -1.57 10.57 -5.65
CA CYS A 75 -1.96 11.76 -6.42
C CYS A 75 -3.40 11.71 -6.93
N ASN A 76 -4.09 10.57 -6.85
CA ASN A 76 -5.43 10.41 -7.40
C ASN A 76 -6.51 11.01 -6.48
N GLU A 77 -6.94 12.23 -6.77
CA GLU A 77 -7.95 12.96 -6.00
C GLU A 77 -9.32 12.27 -5.94
N ARG A 78 -9.62 11.34 -6.87
CA ARG A 78 -10.86 10.56 -6.86
C ARG A 78 -10.87 9.49 -5.78
N LEU A 79 -9.70 9.11 -5.26
CA LEU A 79 -9.60 8.14 -4.17
C LEU A 79 -9.88 8.80 -2.82
N PRO A 80 -10.49 8.05 -1.87
CA PRO A 80 -10.75 8.54 -0.53
C PRO A 80 -9.47 9.03 0.14
N TYR A 81 -9.55 10.15 0.85
CA TYR A 81 -8.40 10.75 1.54
C TYR A 81 -7.69 9.75 2.47
N LYS A 82 -8.47 8.92 3.19
CA LYS A 82 -7.93 7.87 4.06
C LYS A 82 -7.06 6.88 3.29
N LEU A 83 -7.53 6.41 2.13
CA LEU A 83 -6.81 5.46 1.29
C LEU A 83 -5.53 6.09 0.71
N ARG A 84 -5.59 7.35 0.25
CA ARG A 84 -4.40 8.10 -0.20
C ARG A 84 -3.36 8.23 0.91
N THR A 85 -3.79 8.56 2.13
CA THR A 85 -2.90 8.68 3.30
C THR A 85 -2.22 7.34 3.62
N LEU A 86 -2.95 6.23 3.50
CA LEU A 86 -2.38 4.89 3.69
C LEU A 86 -1.30 4.59 2.64
N TYR A 87 -1.54 4.92 1.37
CA TYR A 87 -0.51 4.77 0.34
C TYR A 87 0.73 5.63 0.61
N SER A 88 0.55 6.88 1.06
CA SER A 88 1.68 7.75 1.43
C SER A 88 2.51 7.15 2.56
N ARG A 89 1.87 6.57 3.58
CA ARG A 89 2.57 5.89 4.68
C ARG A 89 3.29 4.64 4.19
N LEU A 90 2.60 3.79 3.43
CA LEU A 90 3.18 2.57 2.87
C LEU A 90 4.39 2.91 1.99
N MET A 91 4.31 3.94 1.15
CA MET A 91 5.42 4.41 0.32
C MET A 91 6.63 4.81 1.16
N ASN A 92 6.42 5.53 2.25
CA ASN A 92 7.48 5.87 3.21
C ASN A 92 8.12 4.62 3.82
N HIS A 93 7.31 3.65 4.23
CA HIS A 93 7.81 2.40 4.78
C HIS A 93 8.64 1.58 3.78
N LEU A 94 8.20 1.50 2.53
CA LEU A 94 8.80 0.64 1.51
C LEU A 94 10.06 1.25 0.88
N TYR A 95 10.08 2.56 0.63
CA TYR A 95 11.12 3.18 -0.19
C TYR A 95 12.00 4.19 0.56
N PHE A 96 11.50 4.83 1.62
CA PHE A 96 12.22 5.93 2.29
C PHE A 96 12.80 5.56 3.65
N LYS A 97 12.14 4.68 4.43
CA LYS A 97 12.56 4.34 5.80
C LYS A 97 13.94 3.67 5.89
N GLN A 98 14.43 3.06 4.80
CA GLN A 98 15.75 2.45 4.74
C GLN A 98 16.91 3.48 4.68
N LEU A 99 16.61 4.75 4.35
CA LEU A 99 17.61 5.83 4.28
C LEU A 99 17.90 6.49 5.64
N PHE A 100 17.06 6.29 6.66
CA PHE A 100 17.19 6.98 7.96
C PHE A 100 17.98 6.21 9.02
N ILE A 101 18.32 4.94 8.80
CA ILE A 101 19.09 4.16 9.79
C ILE A 101 20.62 4.41 9.65
N ASN A 102 21.06 4.96 8.52
CA ASN A 102 22.48 5.26 8.26
C ASN A 102 22.83 6.75 8.14
N GLY A 103 21.87 7.65 8.38
CA GLY A 103 22.12 9.08 8.34
C GLY A 103 21.49 9.75 9.54
N GLU A 104 22.31 10.33 10.41
CA GLU A 104 21.90 11.47 11.23
C GLU A 104 21.32 12.54 10.30
N THR A 105 20.03 12.47 10.03
CA THR A 105 19.32 13.59 9.41
C THR A 105 19.15 14.63 10.50
N ASN A 106 20.08 15.58 10.52
CA ASN A 106 19.79 16.94 10.96
C ASN A 106 18.56 17.41 10.18
N LEU A 107 17.37 17.15 10.72
CA LEU A 107 16.13 17.78 10.29
C LEU A 107 16.27 19.25 10.65
N LYS A 108 16.89 20.04 9.76
CA LYS A 108 16.68 21.48 9.75
C LYS A 108 15.21 21.66 9.41
N THR A 109 14.41 21.97 10.41
CA THR A 109 13.07 22.52 10.21
C THR A 109 13.19 23.76 9.32
N VAL A 110 12.70 23.69 8.07
CA VAL A 110 12.86 24.77 7.07
C VAL A 110 11.79 25.87 7.19
N PHE A 111 10.82 25.75 8.10
CA PHE A 111 9.80 26.79 8.28
C PHE A 111 9.56 27.08 9.75
N THR A 112 10.00 28.27 10.18
CA THR A 112 9.50 28.96 11.37
C THR A 112 8.24 29.73 10.97
N ILE A 113 7.10 29.39 11.58
CA ILE A 113 5.87 30.20 11.48
C ILE A 113 6.00 31.30 12.54
N GLU A 114 6.86 32.27 12.28
CA GLU A 114 6.87 33.55 12.99
C GLU A 114 6.33 34.58 12.00
N ASP A 115 5.01 34.66 11.84
CA ASP A 115 4.29 35.82 11.27
C ASP A 115 2.76 35.57 11.19
N LEU A 116 2.18 34.92 12.20
CA LEU A 116 0.73 34.88 12.42
C LEU A 116 0.40 35.40 13.82
N ALA A 117 0.87 36.61 14.09
CA ALA A 117 0.32 37.46 15.15
C ALA A 117 0.38 38.91 14.65
N SER A 118 -0.71 39.31 14.00
CA SER A 118 -1.14 40.71 13.88
C SER A 118 -1.35 41.35 15.24
#